data_AF-A0A222EP65-F1
#
_entry.id   AF-A0A222EP65-F1
#
_cell.length_a   1.000
_cell.length_b   1.000
_cell.length_c   1.000
_cell.angle_alpha   90.00
_cell.angle_beta   90.00
_cell.angle_gamma   90.00
#
_symmetry.space_group_name_H-M   'P 1'
#
loop_
_entity.id
_entity.type
_entity.pdbx_description
1 polymer ?
#
loop_
_entity_poly.entity_id
_entity_poly.type
_entity_poly.pdbx_seq_one_letter_code
_entity_poly.pdbx_strand_id
1 'polypeptide(L)'
;MENKLRLKEFIDNIAVTWFKEYFLKKINSIKNNFLDETGSELVGFKPNINVANYYLNFVKDDLNDIDDFDTLQSFIKKHNFYKINADDLKIFSEEASNEIIETLDKEGKNIEEKITELIIKMQINNITKNLGNSIVVFKNILNKLGDESIIGEIDFSDFKYIVDNSYKESLESFKKWSNQNKKQSINYLDELKVLESNVDFDKKQEASEIIEHYFNSIISGEIDDSEISNLSNSQNVNNSKIVIFNKGIMSCEELCSKINLISYIFKNENNLFKR
;
A
#
# COMPACT_ATOMS: atom_id res chain seq x y z
N MET A 1 7.82 11.57 39.40
CA MET A 1 7.14 12.25 38.27
C MET A 1 6.96 11.19 37.21
N GLU A 2 5.75 10.64 37.07
CA GLU A 2 5.44 9.81 35.90
C GLU A 2 5.48 10.71 34.67
N ASN A 3 6.26 10.32 33.66
CA ASN A 3 6.26 11.00 32.38
C ASN A 3 4.85 10.88 31.79
N LYS A 4 4.11 11.97 31.77
CA LYS A 4 2.79 12.04 31.14
C LYS A 4 2.99 12.12 29.63
N LEU A 5 3.12 10.96 28.98
CA LEU A 5 3.22 10.85 27.52
C LEU A 5 1.93 11.39 26.87
N ARG A 6 2.07 12.30 25.90
CA ARG A 6 0.93 12.81 25.13
C ARG A 6 0.53 11.82 24.04
N LEU A 7 -0.75 11.83 23.66
CA LEU A 7 -1.25 10.99 22.57
C LEU A 7 -0.50 11.25 21.26
N LYS A 8 -0.23 12.53 20.94
CA LYS A 8 0.56 12.88 19.76
C LYS A 8 1.95 12.23 19.77
N GLU A 9 2.67 12.27 20.89
CA GLU A 9 4.01 11.66 21.02
C GLU A 9 3.98 10.14 20.82
N PHE A 10 2.96 9.46 21.34
CA PHE A 10 2.74 8.04 21.08
C PHE A 10 2.49 7.78 19.59
N ILE A 11 1.61 8.57 18.98
CA ILE A 11 1.23 8.43 17.57
C ILE A 11 2.41 8.72 16.64
N ASP A 12 3.20 9.76 16.89
CA ASP A 12 4.40 10.09 16.12
C ASP A 12 5.39 8.92 16.15
N ASN A 13 5.70 8.40 17.34
CA ASN A 13 6.63 7.27 17.48
C ASN A 13 6.14 6.01 16.75
N ILE A 14 4.87 5.65 16.94
CA ILE A 14 4.29 4.46 16.31
C ILE A 14 4.22 4.64 14.79
N ALA A 15 3.73 5.78 14.31
CA ALA A 15 3.54 6.05 12.90
C ALA A 15 4.88 6.03 12.15
N VAL A 16 5.88 6.74 12.66
CA VAL A 16 7.21 6.85 12.05
C VAL A 16 7.89 5.50 12.00
N THR A 17 7.94 4.78 13.14
CA THR A 17 8.66 3.50 13.22
C THR A 17 8.01 2.46 12.31
N TRP A 18 6.69 2.29 12.43
CA TRP A 18 5.95 1.37 11.57
C TRP A 18 6.10 1.72 10.08
N PHE A 19 5.95 3.01 9.73
CA PHE A 19 6.04 3.44 8.34
C PHE A 19 7.42 3.14 7.76
N LYS A 20 8.50 3.52 8.46
CA LYS A 20 9.87 3.24 8.03
C LYS A 20 10.11 1.74 7.83
N GLU A 21 9.75 0.92 8.81
CA GLU A 21 9.94 -0.54 8.76
C GLU A 21 9.15 -1.18 7.61
N TYR A 22 7.87 -0.84 7.48
CA TYR A 22 6.99 -1.41 6.47
C TYR A 22 7.37 -0.94 5.06
N PHE A 23 7.70 0.35 4.89
CA PHE A 23 8.17 0.89 3.62
C PHE A 23 9.46 0.22 3.18
N LEU A 24 10.44 0.05 4.09
CA LEU A 24 11.69 -0.66 3.80
C LEU A 24 11.45 -2.11 3.39
N LYS A 25 10.53 -2.82 4.05
CA LYS A 25 10.15 -4.18 3.67
C LYS A 25 9.64 -4.22 2.23
N LYS A 26 8.78 -3.26 1.85
CA LYS A 26 8.23 -3.16 0.48
C LYS A 26 9.30 -2.76 -0.55
N ILE A 27 10.19 -1.81 -0.26
CA ILE A 27 11.34 -1.49 -1.13
C ILE A 27 12.22 -2.72 -1.34
N ASN A 28 12.55 -3.45 -0.28
CA ASN A 28 13.42 -4.62 -0.39
C ASN A 28 12.75 -5.73 -1.21
N SER A 29 11.42 -5.89 -1.12
CA SER A 29 10.67 -6.78 -1.99
C SER A 29 10.78 -6.39 -3.47
N ILE A 30 10.65 -5.09 -3.79
CA ILE A 30 10.87 -4.60 -5.16
C ILE A 30 12.28 -4.97 -5.60
N LYS A 31 13.30 -4.66 -4.78
CA LYS A 31 14.69 -4.95 -5.11
C LYS A 31 14.93 -6.43 -5.39
N ASN A 32 14.38 -7.32 -4.57
CA ASN A 32 14.53 -8.77 -4.75
C ASN A 32 13.85 -9.24 -6.04
N ASN A 33 12.62 -8.79 -6.31
CA ASN A 33 11.90 -9.13 -7.54
C ASN A 33 12.67 -8.67 -8.80
N PHE A 34 13.30 -7.48 -8.76
CA PHE A 34 14.10 -6.96 -9.87
C PHE A 34 15.44 -7.69 -10.05
N LEU A 35 16.04 -8.24 -8.99
CA LEU A 35 17.33 -8.92 -9.04
C LEU A 35 17.17 -10.41 -9.39
N ASP A 36 16.10 -11.06 -8.93
CA ASP A 36 15.85 -12.49 -9.16
C ASP A 36 15.43 -12.80 -10.61
N GLU A 37 14.79 -11.84 -11.31
CA GLU A 37 14.42 -12.00 -12.73
C GLU A 37 15.62 -12.01 -13.69
N THR A 38 16.80 -11.54 -13.25
CA THR A 38 17.99 -11.49 -14.11
C THR A 38 18.65 -12.86 -14.38
N GLY A 39 18.19 -13.91 -13.70
CA GLY A 39 18.67 -15.29 -13.87
C GLY A 39 17.92 -16.12 -14.92
N SER A 40 16.79 -15.63 -15.47
CA SER A 40 16.02 -16.37 -16.47
C SER A 40 16.29 -15.83 -17.88
N GLU A 41 16.56 -16.71 -18.84
CA GLU A 41 16.66 -16.39 -20.27
C GLU A 41 15.27 -16.06 -20.86
N LEU A 42 14.53 -15.13 -20.23
CA LEU A 42 13.29 -14.60 -20.77
C LEU A 42 13.63 -13.60 -21.89
N VAL A 43 13.08 -13.84 -23.07
CA VAL A 43 13.04 -12.89 -24.17
C VAL A 43 12.12 -11.73 -23.75
N GLY A 44 12.68 -10.66 -23.19
CA GLY A 44 11.92 -9.53 -22.65
C GLY A 44 12.80 -8.36 -22.18
N PHE A 45 12.16 -7.29 -21.70
CA PHE A 45 12.80 -6.09 -21.13
C PHE A 45 13.74 -6.45 -19.97
N LYS A 46 14.96 -5.92 -19.98
CA LYS A 46 15.93 -6.06 -18.89
C LYS A 46 15.98 -4.77 -18.06
N PRO A 47 15.57 -4.79 -16.79
CA PRO A 47 15.69 -3.63 -15.93
C PRO A 47 17.14 -3.17 -15.77
N ASN A 48 17.38 -1.86 -15.79
CA ASN A 48 18.68 -1.30 -15.47
C ASN A 48 18.87 -1.25 -13.94
N ILE A 49 19.62 -2.21 -13.41
CA ILE A 49 19.90 -2.35 -11.98
C ILE A 49 20.54 -1.11 -11.36
N ASN A 50 21.39 -0.38 -12.10
CA ASN A 50 22.06 0.81 -11.58
C ASN A 50 21.06 1.94 -11.37
N VAL A 51 20.18 2.17 -12.34
CA VAL A 51 19.07 3.13 -12.23
C VAL A 51 18.14 2.71 -11.10
N ALA A 52 17.82 1.41 -11.00
CA ALA A 52 16.96 0.91 -9.95
C ALA A 52 17.51 1.17 -8.55
N ASN A 53 18.77 0.80 -8.33
CA ASN A 53 19.44 1.06 -7.06
C ASN A 53 19.56 2.55 -6.75
N TYR A 54 19.81 3.40 -7.76
CA TYR A 54 19.86 4.85 -7.56
C TYR A 54 18.54 5.40 -7.01
N TYR A 55 17.40 5.08 -7.64
CA TYR A 55 16.09 5.56 -7.19
C TYR A 55 15.68 4.97 -5.84
N LEU A 56 15.90 3.66 -5.63
CA LEU A 56 15.57 3.03 -4.36
C LEU A 56 16.41 3.60 -3.20
N ASN A 57 17.69 3.94 -3.45
CA ASN A 57 18.53 4.57 -2.44
C ASN A 57 18.09 6.02 -2.16
N PHE A 58 17.77 6.80 -3.20
CA PHE A 58 17.24 8.16 -3.02
C PHE A 58 15.97 8.18 -2.14
N VAL A 59 15.05 7.24 -2.36
CA VAL A 59 13.83 7.14 -1.54
C VAL A 59 14.13 6.61 -0.14
N LYS A 60 15.14 5.76 0.04
CA LYS A 60 15.61 5.36 1.38
C LYS A 60 16.22 6.53 2.16
N ASP A 61 16.95 7.41 1.49
CA ASP A 61 17.52 8.60 2.11
C ASP A 61 16.38 9.54 2.57
N ASP A 62 15.42 9.83 1.70
CA ASP A 62 14.21 10.59 2.05
C ASP A 62 13.41 9.95 3.20
N LEU A 63 13.38 8.61 3.26
CA LEU A 63 12.68 7.87 4.30
C LEU A 63 13.36 8.05 5.66
N ASN A 64 14.70 8.17 5.70
CA ASN A 64 15.45 8.37 6.94
C ASN A 64 15.13 9.72 7.59
N ASP A 65 14.83 10.73 6.78
CA ASP A 65 14.50 12.11 7.21
C ASP A 65 13.10 12.25 7.86
N ILE A 66 12.33 11.17 7.96
CA ILE A 66 11.00 11.18 8.61
C ILE A 66 11.17 11.06 10.13
N ASP A 67 10.93 12.15 10.87
CA ASP A 67 11.10 12.18 12.32
C ASP A 67 9.78 12.22 13.11
N ASP A 68 8.69 12.61 12.45
CA ASP A 68 7.36 12.78 13.05
C ASP A 68 6.22 12.52 12.05
N PHE A 69 4.97 12.58 12.51
CA PHE A 69 3.81 12.35 11.63
C PHE A 69 3.66 13.41 10.53
N ASP A 70 4.12 14.64 10.75
CA ASP A 70 3.98 15.74 9.79
C ASP A 70 5.01 15.63 8.64
N THR A 71 6.25 15.25 8.96
CA THR A 71 7.31 14.90 8.00
C THR A 71 6.94 13.62 7.24
N LEU A 72 6.32 12.63 7.89
CA LEU A 72 5.78 11.44 7.24
C LEU A 72 4.71 11.80 6.21
N GLN A 73 3.76 12.67 6.56
CA GLN A 73 2.76 13.15 5.60
C GLN A 73 3.40 13.91 4.43
N SER A 74 4.49 14.63 4.69
CA SER A 74 5.24 15.35 3.65
C SER A 74 5.94 14.40 2.70
N PHE A 75 6.57 13.34 3.22
CA PHE A 75 7.11 12.24 2.43
C PHE A 75 6.02 11.60 1.55
N ILE A 76 4.85 11.31 2.13
CA ILE A 76 3.75 10.72 1.38
C ILE A 76 3.28 11.63 0.25
N LYS A 77 3.17 12.94 0.50
CA LYS A 77 2.80 13.91 -0.55
C LYS A 77 3.87 14.03 -1.64
N LYS A 78 5.16 13.93 -1.28
CA LYS A 78 6.30 14.00 -2.22
C LYS A 78 6.33 12.80 -3.15
N HIS A 79 6.10 11.60 -2.62
CA HIS A 79 6.21 10.33 -3.36
C HIS A 79 4.85 9.77 -3.84
N ASN A 80 3.76 10.48 -3.58
CA ASN A 80 2.47 10.26 -4.23
C ASN A 80 2.40 11.13 -5.50
N PHE A 81 3.17 10.72 -6.52
CA PHE A 81 3.40 11.44 -7.76
C PHE A 81 2.11 11.74 -8.53
N TYR A 82 1.09 10.91 -8.33
CA TYR A 82 -0.19 11.06 -9.01
C TYR A 82 -1.27 11.40 -7.98
N LYS A 83 -1.81 12.63 -8.01
CA LYS A 83 -2.97 13.04 -7.21
C LYS A 83 -4.24 12.36 -7.72
N ILE A 84 -4.31 11.05 -7.54
CA ILE A 84 -5.38 10.18 -8.04
C ILE A 84 -6.50 10.17 -7.01
N ASN A 85 -7.64 10.80 -7.33
CA ASN A 85 -8.91 10.42 -6.72
C ASN A 85 -9.14 8.92 -6.96
N ALA A 86 -9.78 8.22 -6.03
CA ALA A 86 -9.84 6.76 -5.91
C ALA A 86 -10.21 5.92 -7.16
N ASP A 87 -10.54 6.51 -8.32
CA ASP A 87 -11.12 5.82 -9.48
C ASP A 87 -10.32 5.84 -10.80
N ASP A 88 -9.22 6.60 -10.96
CA ASP A 88 -8.63 6.77 -12.30
C ASP A 88 -7.30 6.03 -12.52
N LEU A 89 -7.36 4.70 -12.47
CA LEU A 89 -6.30 3.80 -12.98
C LEU A 89 -6.00 4.03 -14.47
N LYS A 90 -6.99 4.52 -15.22
CA LYS A 90 -6.86 4.85 -16.64
C LYS A 90 -5.95 6.05 -16.87
N ILE A 91 -6.13 7.12 -16.08
CA ILE A 91 -5.27 8.32 -16.14
C ILE A 91 -3.84 7.94 -15.73
N PHE A 92 -3.69 7.08 -14.72
CA PHE A 92 -2.37 6.57 -14.32
C PHE A 92 -1.67 5.78 -15.43
N SER A 93 -2.37 4.85 -16.10
CA SER A 93 -1.78 4.12 -17.23
C SER A 93 -1.52 5.03 -18.42
N GLU A 94 -2.38 6.03 -18.67
CA GLU A 94 -2.25 6.96 -19.79
C GLU A 94 -1.12 7.96 -19.57
N GLU A 95 -0.96 8.54 -18.37
CA GLU A 95 0.14 9.45 -18.03
C GLU A 95 1.49 8.72 -18.02
N ALA A 96 1.56 7.54 -17.39
CA ALA A 96 2.75 6.71 -17.44
C ALA A 96 3.07 6.26 -18.88
N SER A 97 2.04 5.88 -19.67
CA SER A 97 2.23 5.53 -21.09
C SER A 97 2.63 6.72 -21.94
N ASN A 98 2.12 7.92 -21.67
CA ASN A 98 2.50 9.14 -22.37
C ASN A 98 3.96 9.51 -22.07
N GLU A 99 4.41 9.38 -20.81
CA GLU A 99 5.82 9.58 -20.43
C GLU A 99 6.75 8.55 -21.10
N ILE A 100 6.29 7.30 -21.26
CA ILE A 100 6.98 6.27 -22.05
C ILE A 100 7.00 6.64 -23.54
N ILE A 101 5.87 7.02 -24.15
CA ILE A 101 5.76 7.34 -25.57
C ILE A 101 6.61 8.57 -25.93
N GLU A 102 6.52 9.65 -25.13
CA GLU A 102 7.36 10.84 -25.32
C GLU A 102 8.86 10.53 -25.17
N THR A 103 9.19 9.55 -24.33
CA THR A 103 10.56 9.06 -24.15
C THR A 103 11.05 8.25 -25.34
N LEU A 104 10.19 7.39 -25.91
CA LEU A 104 10.49 6.57 -27.08
C LEU A 104 10.67 7.43 -28.35
N ASP A 105 9.90 8.52 -28.47
CA ASP A 105 9.92 9.42 -29.63
C ASP A 105 11.15 10.36 -29.66
N LYS A 106 11.77 10.66 -28.51
CA LYS A 106 12.75 11.76 -28.42
C LYS A 106 14.21 11.39 -28.65
N GLU A 107 14.62 10.12 -28.52
CA GLU A 107 15.95 9.61 -28.89
C GLU A 107 16.09 8.18 -28.34
N GLY A 108 16.19 7.15 -29.20
CA GLY A 108 16.21 5.74 -28.80
C GLY A 108 17.43 5.26 -27.97
N LYS A 109 18.16 6.17 -27.31
CA LYS A 109 19.22 5.88 -26.35
C LYS A 109 18.65 5.99 -24.93
N ASN A 110 18.97 5.03 -24.06
CA ASN A 110 18.54 4.97 -22.65
C ASN A 110 17.06 4.66 -22.40
N ILE A 111 16.36 4.03 -23.35
CA ILE A 111 14.99 3.54 -23.18
C ILE A 111 14.89 2.60 -21.96
N GLU A 112 15.86 1.69 -21.81
CA GLU A 112 15.88 0.74 -20.69
C GLU A 112 15.96 1.43 -19.32
N GLU A 113 16.78 2.48 -19.23
CA GLU A 113 16.94 3.29 -18.01
C GLU A 113 15.66 4.02 -17.63
N LYS A 114 15.02 4.66 -18.61
CA LYS A 114 13.81 5.45 -18.38
C LYS A 114 12.59 4.58 -18.09
N ILE A 115 12.44 3.44 -18.75
CA ILE A 115 11.39 2.47 -18.41
C ILE A 115 11.62 1.92 -17.00
N THR A 116 12.87 1.61 -16.63
CA THR A 116 13.19 1.14 -15.27
C THR A 116 12.84 2.18 -14.22
N GLU A 117 13.21 3.44 -14.46
CA GLU A 117 12.87 4.59 -13.60
C GLU A 117 11.35 4.69 -13.39
N LEU A 118 10.59 4.63 -14.48
CA LEU A 118 9.14 4.77 -14.45
C LEU A 118 8.48 3.63 -13.67
N ILE A 119 8.88 2.37 -13.90
CA ILE A 119 8.36 1.23 -13.14
C ILE A 119 8.62 1.42 -11.64
N ILE A 120 9.81 1.90 -11.25
CA ILE A 120 10.15 2.08 -9.84
C ILE A 120 9.35 3.22 -9.22
N LYS A 121 9.21 4.36 -9.92
CA LYS A 121 8.34 5.46 -9.48
C LYS A 121 6.90 5.00 -9.28
N MET A 122 6.37 4.16 -10.17
CA MET A 122 5.03 3.58 -10.04
C MET A 122 4.90 2.69 -8.80
N GLN A 123 5.87 1.80 -8.56
CA GLN A 123 5.87 0.93 -7.39
C GLN A 123 5.95 1.73 -6.08
N ILE A 124 6.81 2.75 -6.05
CA ILE A 124 6.94 3.68 -4.91
C ILE A 124 5.65 4.45 -4.69
N ASN A 125 5.01 4.95 -5.75
CA ASN A 125 3.73 5.64 -5.66
C ASN A 125 2.64 4.76 -5.03
N ASN A 126 2.54 3.50 -5.48
CA ASN A 126 1.54 2.56 -4.95
C ASN A 126 1.77 2.25 -3.47
N ILE A 127 3.01 1.96 -3.08
CA ILE A 127 3.38 1.76 -1.67
C ILE A 127 3.00 3.00 -0.85
N THR A 128 3.42 4.17 -1.31
CA THR A 128 3.21 5.44 -0.60
C THR A 128 1.72 5.76 -0.43
N LYS A 129 0.91 5.51 -1.47
CA LYS A 129 -0.54 5.71 -1.44
C LYS A 129 -1.23 4.77 -0.46
N ASN A 130 -0.92 3.47 -0.53
CA ASN A 130 -1.53 2.48 0.35
C ASN A 130 -1.21 2.79 1.82
N LEU A 131 0.04 3.11 2.13
CA LEU A 131 0.45 3.53 3.47
C LEU A 131 -0.21 4.83 3.90
N GLY A 132 -0.37 5.79 2.98
CA GLY A 132 -1.14 7.01 3.18
C GLY A 132 -2.58 6.75 3.62
N ASN A 133 -3.24 5.76 3.01
CA ASN A 133 -4.57 5.35 3.43
C ASN A 133 -4.55 4.64 4.80
N SER A 134 -3.52 3.84 5.10
CA SER A 134 -3.38 3.15 6.39
C SER A 134 -3.28 4.14 7.56
N ILE A 135 -2.42 5.15 7.44
CA ILE A 135 -2.15 6.12 8.52
C ILE A 135 -3.30 7.09 8.81
N VAL A 136 -4.35 7.14 7.98
CA VAL A 136 -5.56 7.96 8.25
C VAL A 136 -6.15 7.63 9.63
N VAL A 137 -5.96 6.41 10.13
CA VAL A 137 -6.38 6.02 11.48
C VAL A 137 -5.79 6.93 12.56
N PHE A 138 -4.53 7.36 12.42
CA PHE A 138 -3.88 8.26 13.37
C PHE A 138 -4.49 9.65 13.38
N LYS A 139 -4.82 10.17 12.21
CA LYS A 139 -5.57 11.43 12.10
C LYS A 139 -6.94 11.31 12.78
N ASN A 140 -7.63 10.19 12.59
CA ASN A 140 -8.92 9.94 13.23
C ASN A 140 -8.80 9.82 14.76
N ILE A 141 -7.74 9.17 15.25
CA ILE A 141 -7.42 9.05 16.67
C ILE A 141 -7.18 10.44 17.28
N LEU A 142 -6.26 11.22 16.71
CA LEU A 142 -5.91 12.56 17.19
C LEU A 142 -7.12 13.51 17.17
N ASN A 143 -7.93 13.49 16.11
CA ASN A 143 -9.11 14.34 16.00
C ASN A 143 -10.21 13.99 17.03
N LYS A 144 -10.38 12.71 17.37
CA LYS A 144 -11.46 12.26 18.26
C LYS A 144 -11.06 12.28 19.73
N LEU A 145 -9.80 11.98 20.03
CA LEU A 145 -9.31 11.85 21.41
C LEU A 145 -8.52 13.08 21.88
N GLY A 146 -8.13 13.99 20.98
CA GLY A 146 -7.31 15.17 21.28
C GLY A 146 -5.82 14.86 21.20
N ASP A 147 -5.08 15.65 20.44
CA ASP A 147 -3.63 15.58 20.29
C ASP A 147 -2.86 15.79 21.60
N GLU A 148 -3.34 16.74 22.41
CA GLU A 148 -2.76 17.11 23.70
C GLU A 148 -3.20 16.22 24.88
N SER A 149 -4.05 15.22 24.62
CA SER A 149 -4.55 14.31 25.65
C SER A 149 -3.44 13.44 26.22
N ILE A 150 -3.48 13.21 27.53
CA ILE A 150 -2.54 12.33 28.22
C ILE A 150 -2.97 10.88 27.97
N ILE A 151 -2.06 10.05 27.45
CA ILE A 151 -2.41 8.68 27.01
C ILE A 151 -3.01 7.82 28.15
N GLY A 152 -2.49 7.96 29.37
CA GLY A 152 -2.96 7.23 30.54
C GLY A 152 -4.32 7.67 31.07
N GLU A 153 -4.88 8.75 30.53
CA GLU A 153 -6.23 9.23 30.86
C GLU A 153 -7.26 8.81 29.80
N ILE A 154 -6.80 8.27 28.66
CA ILE A 154 -7.64 7.79 27.57
C ILE A 154 -8.08 6.35 27.84
N ASP A 155 -9.40 6.12 27.83
CA ASP A 155 -9.96 4.77 27.95
C ASP A 155 -9.60 3.92 26.72
N PHE A 156 -9.01 2.75 26.97
CA PHE A 156 -8.56 1.85 25.91
C PHE A 156 -9.70 1.39 25.00
N SER A 157 -10.93 1.28 25.53
CA SER A 157 -12.12 0.94 24.75
C SER A 157 -12.40 1.96 23.65
N ASP A 158 -12.19 3.24 23.91
CA ASP A 158 -12.45 4.32 22.95
C ASP A 158 -11.38 4.34 21.87
N PHE A 159 -10.12 4.19 22.26
CA PHE A 159 -9.01 4.02 21.34
C PHE A 159 -9.24 2.81 20.42
N LYS A 160 -9.53 1.65 21.01
CA LYS A 160 -9.81 0.41 20.27
C LYS A 160 -11.01 0.58 19.35
N TYR A 161 -12.08 1.23 19.79
CA TYR A 161 -13.26 1.47 18.95
C TYR A 161 -12.93 2.27 17.70
N ILE A 162 -12.08 3.31 17.80
CA ILE A 162 -11.66 4.12 16.65
C ILE A 162 -10.84 3.27 15.68
N VAL A 163 -9.89 2.49 16.21
CA VAL A 163 -9.04 1.59 15.43
C VAL A 163 -9.87 0.53 14.69
N ASP A 164 -10.77 -0.16 15.41
CA ASP A 164 -11.63 -1.20 14.87
C ASP A 164 -12.60 -0.64 13.81
N ASN A 165 -13.09 0.59 13.97
CA ASN A 165 -13.91 1.23 12.94
C ASN A 165 -13.11 1.54 11.68
N SER A 166 -11.88 2.05 11.80
CA SER A 166 -11.03 2.29 10.62
C SER A 166 -10.71 0.97 9.89
N TYR A 167 -10.50 -0.11 10.62
CA TYR A 167 -10.35 -1.45 10.04
C TYR A 167 -11.59 -1.88 9.25
N LYS A 168 -12.78 -1.73 9.84
CA LYS A 168 -14.06 -2.11 9.21
C LYS A 168 -14.31 -1.36 7.92
N GLU A 169 -13.93 -0.10 7.82
CA GLU A 169 -14.06 0.69 6.57
C GLU A 169 -13.28 0.05 5.42
N SER A 170 -12.00 -0.28 5.63
CA SER A 170 -11.17 -0.95 4.62
C SER A 170 -11.67 -2.38 4.33
N LEU A 171 -12.13 -3.12 5.34
CA LEU A 171 -12.69 -4.47 5.16
C LEU A 171 -13.96 -4.43 4.31
N GLU A 172 -14.87 -3.49 4.55
CA GLU A 172 -16.12 -3.37 3.77
C GLU A 172 -15.85 -2.99 2.32
N SER A 173 -14.83 -2.15 2.05
CA SER A 173 -14.39 -1.87 0.67
C SER A 173 -13.96 -3.16 -0.05
N PHE A 174 -13.10 -3.96 0.59
CA PHE A 174 -12.60 -5.21 0.02
C PHE A 174 -13.71 -6.27 -0.13
N LYS A 175 -14.63 -6.36 0.83
CA LYS A 175 -15.81 -7.23 0.76
C LYS A 175 -16.74 -6.85 -0.37
N LYS A 176 -16.97 -5.56 -0.59
CA LYS A 176 -17.80 -5.08 -1.70
C LYS A 176 -17.22 -5.54 -3.02
N TRP A 177 -15.91 -5.40 -3.21
CA TRP A 177 -15.23 -5.92 -4.39
C TRP A 177 -15.35 -7.45 -4.50
N SER A 178 -15.09 -8.18 -3.42
CA SER A 178 -15.16 -9.65 -3.41
C SER A 178 -16.57 -10.16 -3.75
N ASN A 179 -17.61 -9.53 -3.21
CA ASN A 179 -18.99 -9.88 -3.51
C ASN A 179 -19.39 -9.62 -4.96
N GLN A 180 -18.79 -8.61 -5.60
CA GLN A 180 -18.96 -8.33 -7.02
C GLN A 180 -18.17 -9.31 -7.90
N ASN A 181 -17.10 -9.92 -7.36
CA ASN A 181 -16.15 -10.80 -8.06
C ASN A 181 -16.07 -12.19 -7.40
N LYS A 182 -17.23 -12.86 -7.33
CA LYS A 182 -17.37 -14.13 -6.58
C LYS A 182 -16.49 -15.26 -7.09
N LYS A 183 -16.22 -15.32 -8.40
CA LYS A 183 -15.39 -16.39 -8.99
C LYS A 183 -13.98 -16.37 -8.41
N GLN A 184 -13.43 -15.17 -8.25
CA GLN A 184 -12.11 -14.93 -7.68
C GLN A 184 -12.13 -15.18 -6.17
N SER A 185 -13.17 -14.69 -5.51
CA SER A 185 -13.30 -14.74 -4.04
C SER A 185 -13.39 -16.15 -3.46
N ILE A 186 -13.74 -17.15 -4.26
CA ILE A 186 -13.73 -18.56 -3.82
C ILE A 186 -12.35 -18.99 -3.34
N ASN A 187 -11.27 -18.45 -3.93
CA ASN A 187 -9.90 -18.88 -3.65
C ASN A 187 -9.36 -18.41 -2.30
N TYR A 188 -10.06 -17.49 -1.63
CA TYR A 188 -9.66 -16.94 -0.32
C TYR A 188 -10.85 -16.77 0.63
N LEU A 189 -11.90 -17.56 0.42
CA LEU A 189 -13.17 -17.38 1.13
C LEU A 189 -13.05 -17.67 2.63
N ASP A 190 -12.15 -18.57 3.03
CA ASP A 190 -11.93 -18.89 4.43
C ASP A 190 -11.13 -17.78 5.13
N GLU A 191 -10.13 -17.22 4.46
CA GLU A 191 -9.38 -16.05 4.91
C GLU A 191 -10.31 -14.85 5.09
N LEU A 192 -11.25 -14.62 4.17
CA LEU A 192 -12.25 -13.56 4.31
C LEU A 192 -13.11 -13.74 5.57
N LYS A 193 -13.50 -14.97 5.92
CA LYS A 193 -14.21 -15.24 7.20
C LYS A 193 -13.34 -14.92 8.42
N VAL A 194 -12.04 -15.23 8.36
CA VAL A 194 -11.10 -14.87 9.44
C VAL A 194 -11.06 -13.34 9.61
N LEU A 195 -10.98 -12.60 8.50
CA LEU A 195 -11.05 -11.13 8.51
C LEU A 195 -12.39 -10.60 9.06
N GLU A 196 -13.51 -11.29 8.86
CA GLU A 196 -14.80 -10.87 9.42
C GLU A 196 -15.00 -11.23 10.90
N SER A 197 -14.26 -12.22 11.41
CA SER A 197 -14.43 -12.74 12.75
C SER A 197 -13.84 -11.83 13.85
N ASN A 198 -14.16 -12.10 15.12
CA ASN A 198 -13.64 -11.37 16.28
C ASN A 198 -12.25 -11.87 16.77
N VAL A 199 -11.47 -12.52 15.90
CA VAL A 199 -10.10 -12.93 16.23
C VAL A 199 -9.18 -11.71 16.37
N ASP A 200 -8.04 -11.91 17.03
CA ASP A 200 -6.99 -10.91 17.14
C ASP A 200 -6.41 -10.50 15.76
N PHE A 201 -5.73 -9.35 15.75
CA PHE A 201 -5.15 -8.81 14.52
C PHE A 201 -3.97 -9.63 13.99
N ASP A 202 -3.38 -10.51 14.78
CA ASP A 202 -2.30 -11.40 14.32
C ASP A 202 -2.87 -12.48 13.39
N LYS A 203 -3.98 -13.11 13.77
CA LYS A 203 -4.70 -14.05 12.88
C LYS A 203 -5.28 -13.37 11.66
N LYS A 204 -5.73 -12.11 11.78
CA LYS A 204 -6.14 -11.31 10.63
C LYS A 204 -4.97 -11.02 9.70
N GLN A 205 -3.77 -10.80 10.24
CA GLN A 205 -2.58 -10.58 9.46
C GLN A 205 -2.23 -11.81 8.63
N GLU A 206 -2.20 -13.00 9.25
CA GLU A 206 -1.96 -14.27 8.54
C GLU A 206 -2.95 -14.47 7.39
N ALA A 207 -4.25 -14.27 7.64
CA ALA A 207 -5.28 -14.37 6.60
C ALA A 207 -5.07 -13.34 5.47
N SER A 208 -4.68 -12.10 5.82
CA SER A 208 -4.44 -11.05 4.83
C SER A 208 -3.23 -11.33 3.94
N GLU A 209 -2.16 -11.94 4.48
CA GLU A 209 -0.97 -12.33 3.72
C GLU A 209 -1.31 -13.42 2.68
N ILE A 210 -2.18 -14.37 3.03
CA ILE A 210 -2.67 -15.39 2.08
C ILE A 210 -3.47 -14.75 0.94
N ILE A 211 -4.36 -13.79 1.24
CA ILE A 211 -5.12 -13.05 0.22
C ILE A 211 -4.18 -12.23 -0.67
N GLU A 212 -3.18 -11.56 -0.10
CA GLU A 212 -2.17 -10.80 -0.84
C GLU A 212 -1.39 -11.72 -1.80
N HIS A 213 -0.99 -12.91 -1.34
CA HIS A 213 -0.34 -13.91 -2.18
C HIS A 213 -1.23 -14.38 -3.35
N TYR A 214 -2.53 -14.57 -3.11
CA TYR A 214 -3.47 -14.90 -4.18
C TYR A 214 -3.47 -13.80 -5.25
N PHE A 215 -3.61 -12.53 -4.88
CA PHE A 215 -3.59 -11.41 -5.85
C PHE A 215 -2.27 -11.30 -6.62
N ASN A 216 -1.14 -11.54 -5.95
CA ASN A 216 0.17 -11.55 -6.60
C ASN A 216 0.31 -12.70 -7.63
N SER A 217 -0.43 -13.80 -7.47
CA SER A 217 -0.40 -14.94 -8.39
C SER A 217 -1.32 -14.81 -9.61
N ILE A 218 -2.42 -14.05 -9.50
CA ILE A 218 -3.44 -13.93 -10.57
C ILE A 218 -2.94 -13.11 -11.76
N ILE A 219 -2.18 -12.03 -11.51
CA ILE A 219 -1.69 -11.14 -12.58
C ILE A 219 -0.92 -11.97 -13.63
N SER A 220 -0.16 -12.97 -13.19
CA SER A 220 0.66 -13.82 -14.05
C SER A 220 -0.11 -14.96 -14.74
N GLY A 221 -1.36 -15.23 -14.34
CA GLY A 221 -2.11 -16.42 -14.76
C GLY A 221 -3.45 -16.18 -15.47
N GLU A 222 -4.15 -15.07 -15.20
CA GLU A 222 -5.49 -14.82 -15.76
C GLU A 222 -5.56 -13.65 -16.77
N ILE A 223 -4.53 -12.79 -16.84
CA ILE A 223 -4.47 -11.68 -17.80
C ILE A 223 -3.63 -12.12 -18.99
N ASP A 224 -4.26 -12.34 -20.14
CA ASP A 224 -3.57 -12.73 -21.37
C ASP A 224 -3.26 -11.52 -22.29
N ASP A 225 -2.36 -11.71 -23.26
CA ASP A 225 -1.95 -10.68 -24.22
C ASP A 225 -3.13 -10.12 -25.04
N SER A 226 -4.21 -10.89 -25.19
CA SER A 226 -5.40 -10.49 -25.94
C SER A 226 -6.26 -9.50 -25.15
N GLU A 227 -6.30 -9.58 -23.82
CA GLU A 227 -6.97 -8.59 -22.96
C GLU A 227 -6.22 -7.25 -22.90
N ILE A 228 -4.88 -7.30 -22.90
CA ILE A 228 -4.02 -6.11 -22.96
C ILE A 228 -4.26 -5.36 -24.28
N SER A 229 -4.37 -6.09 -25.38
CA SER A 229 -4.65 -5.56 -26.72
C SER A 229 -6.03 -4.90 -26.86
N ASN A 230 -6.99 -5.27 -26.00
CA ASN A 230 -8.38 -4.79 -26.06
C ASN A 230 -8.63 -3.53 -25.21
N LEU A 231 -7.72 -3.18 -24.29
CA LEU A 231 -7.78 -1.93 -23.51
C LEU A 231 -7.70 -0.68 -24.39
N SER A 232 -6.91 -0.73 -25.46
CA SER A 232 -6.66 0.38 -26.38
C SER A 232 -7.83 0.67 -27.34
N ASN A 233 -8.80 -0.24 -27.48
CA ASN A 233 -9.93 -0.13 -28.43
C ASN A 233 -11.31 0.02 -27.77
N SER A 234 -11.40 0.05 -26.43
CA SER A 234 -12.67 0.01 -25.68
C SER A 234 -13.16 1.39 -25.26
N GLN A 235 -14.39 1.76 -25.66
CA GLN A 235 -15.10 2.94 -25.13
C GLN A 235 -15.58 2.76 -23.68
N ASN A 236 -15.40 1.59 -23.06
CA ASN A 236 -15.87 1.25 -21.70
C ASN A 236 -14.75 0.60 -20.86
N VAL A 237 -13.67 1.33 -20.64
CA VAL A 237 -12.46 0.90 -19.89
C VAL A 237 -12.77 0.42 -18.46
N ASN A 238 -13.83 0.96 -17.84
CA ASN A 238 -14.25 0.62 -16.47
C ASN A 238 -14.74 -0.83 -16.28
N ASN A 239 -15.08 -1.54 -17.36
CA ASN A 239 -15.49 -2.95 -17.32
C ASN A 239 -14.37 -3.91 -17.76
N SER A 240 -13.16 -3.41 -18.02
CA SER A 240 -12.02 -4.28 -18.32
C SER A 240 -11.66 -5.12 -17.09
N LYS A 241 -11.34 -6.40 -17.30
CA LYS A 241 -10.92 -7.28 -16.20
C LYS A 241 -9.69 -6.73 -15.48
N ILE A 242 -8.77 -6.12 -16.21
CA ILE A 242 -7.56 -5.48 -15.66
C ILE A 242 -7.93 -4.37 -14.66
N VAL A 243 -8.86 -3.46 -15.00
CA VAL A 243 -9.31 -2.42 -14.05
C VAL A 243 -10.02 -3.04 -12.85
N ILE A 244 -10.84 -4.06 -13.06
CA ILE A 244 -11.53 -4.77 -11.97
C ILE A 244 -10.51 -5.42 -11.03
N PHE A 245 -9.51 -6.14 -11.55
CA PHE A 245 -8.47 -6.80 -10.75
C PHE A 245 -7.61 -5.79 -10.01
N ASN A 246 -7.17 -4.71 -10.66
CA ASN A 246 -6.38 -3.67 -10.00
C ASN A 246 -7.16 -3.01 -8.85
N LYS A 247 -8.47 -2.80 -8.98
CA LYS A 247 -9.32 -2.34 -7.86
C LYS A 247 -9.32 -3.34 -6.70
N GLY A 248 -9.32 -4.64 -6.98
CA GLY A 248 -9.22 -5.70 -5.97
C GLY A 248 -7.87 -5.70 -5.26
N ILE A 249 -6.78 -5.60 -6.03
CA ILE A 249 -5.41 -5.54 -5.52
C ILE A 249 -5.22 -4.34 -4.62
N MET A 250 -5.58 -3.14 -5.08
CA MET A 250 -5.47 -1.92 -4.28
C MET A 250 -6.27 -2.00 -2.98
N SER A 251 -7.50 -2.50 -3.04
CA SER A 251 -8.32 -2.67 -1.83
C SER A 251 -7.76 -3.73 -0.88
N CYS A 252 -7.12 -4.77 -1.41
CA CYS A 252 -6.44 -5.79 -0.62
C CYS A 252 -5.19 -5.22 0.04
N GLU A 253 -4.32 -4.54 -0.70
CA GLU A 253 -3.08 -3.95 -0.18
C GLU A 253 -3.35 -2.89 0.89
N GLU A 254 -4.40 -2.06 0.71
CA GLU A 254 -4.86 -1.14 1.75
C GLU A 254 -5.28 -1.89 3.02
N LEU A 255 -6.07 -2.96 2.88
CA LEU A 255 -6.53 -3.76 4.01
C LEU A 255 -5.35 -4.45 4.73
N CYS A 256 -4.40 -5.03 4.00
CA CYS A 256 -3.23 -5.70 4.54
C CYS A 256 -2.33 -4.73 5.31
N SER A 257 -2.03 -3.56 4.72
CA SER A 257 -1.25 -2.51 5.38
C SER A 257 -1.97 -1.96 6.63
N LYS A 258 -3.30 -1.81 6.59
CA LYS A 258 -4.11 -1.42 7.75
C LYS A 258 -4.05 -2.47 8.86
N ILE A 259 -4.23 -3.75 8.55
CA ILE A 259 -4.15 -4.84 9.54
C ILE A 259 -2.77 -4.88 10.18
N ASN A 260 -1.71 -4.76 9.37
CA ASN A 260 -0.34 -4.74 9.87
C ASN A 260 -0.09 -3.55 10.81
N LEU A 261 -0.55 -2.35 10.43
CA LEU A 261 -0.47 -1.17 11.29
C LEU A 261 -1.18 -1.37 12.62
N ILE A 262 -2.38 -1.94 12.60
CA ILE A 262 -3.17 -2.16 13.82
C ILE A 262 -2.55 -3.22 14.72
N SER A 263 -2.05 -4.32 14.14
CA SER A 263 -1.26 -5.31 14.89
C SER A 263 -0.04 -4.64 15.55
N TYR A 264 0.67 -3.79 14.80
CA TYR A 264 1.81 -3.05 15.32
C TYR A 264 1.43 -2.11 16.47
N ILE A 265 0.33 -1.35 16.34
CA ILE A 265 -0.21 -0.49 17.40
C ILE A 265 -0.47 -1.30 18.68
N PHE A 266 -1.22 -2.40 18.58
CA PHE A 266 -1.59 -3.19 19.76
C PHE A 266 -0.41 -3.92 20.40
N LYS A 267 0.62 -4.28 19.63
CA LYS A 267 1.87 -4.85 20.18
C LYS A 267 2.71 -3.82 20.93
N ASN A 268 2.65 -2.55 20.53
CA ASN A 268 3.51 -1.50 21.04
C ASN A 268 2.81 -0.49 21.98
N GLU A 269 1.50 -0.64 22.23
CA GLU A 269 0.77 0.22 23.17
C GLU A 269 1.16 0.01 24.64
N ASN A 270 1.71 -1.16 25.01
CA ASN A 270 2.37 -1.41 26.30
C ASN A 270 1.56 -1.06 27.57
N ASN A 271 0.22 -1.17 27.55
CA ASN A 271 -0.67 -0.76 28.64
C ASN A 271 -0.58 0.75 28.95
N LEU A 272 -0.27 1.57 27.96
CA LEU A 272 -0.21 3.03 28.13
C LEU A 272 -1.60 3.65 28.33
N PHE A 273 -2.66 2.97 27.90
CA PHE A 273 -4.05 3.43 28.01
C PHE A 273 -4.71 3.01 29.33
N LYS A 274 -5.72 3.77 29.75
CA LYS A 274 -6.57 3.44 30.90
C LYS A 274 -7.40 2.18 30.62
N ARG A 275 -7.41 1.25 31.57
CA ARG A 275 -8.13 -0.03 31.49
C ARG A 275 -9.42 -0.02 32.29
#